data_AF-A0A820FK32-F1
#
_entry.id   AF-A0A820FK32-F1
#
_cell.length_a   1.000
_cell.length_b   1.000
_cell.length_c   1.000
_cell.angle_alpha   90.00
_cell.angle_beta   90.00
_cell.angle_gamma   90.00
#
_symmetry.space_group_name_H-M   'P 1'
#
loop_
_entity.id
_entity.type
_entity.pdbx_description
1 polymer ?
#
loop_
_entity_poly.entity_id
_entity_poly.type
_entity_poly.pdbx_seq_one_letter_code
_entity_poly.pdbx_strand_id
1 'polypeptide(L)'
;GWLSPEQSYVLEEYCSRYGVRGCLRHLYYLNDLLDRPEQGFMIDPQLLHYSYVFCTSHVSGNRPDNNVSTITIEERDRFSEIKE
;
A
#
# COMPACT_ATOMS: atom_id res chain seq x y z
N GLY A 1 3.52 -4.41 -12.53
CA GLY A 1 2.29 -5.07 -13.00
C GLY A 1 1.59 -5.72 -11.81
N TRP A 2 0.35 -6.17 -12.00
CA TRP A 2 -0.43 -6.85 -10.97
C TRP A 2 0.18 -8.22 -10.63
N LEU A 3 0.10 -8.59 -9.36
CA LEU A 3 0.42 -9.94 -8.91
C LEU A 3 -0.64 -10.91 -9.42
N SER A 4 -0.24 -12.11 -9.82
CA SER A 4 -1.20 -13.20 -10.06
C SER A 4 -1.91 -13.60 -8.75
N PRO A 5 -3.03 -14.33 -8.82
CA PRO A 5 -3.69 -14.84 -7.62
C PRO A 5 -2.75 -15.65 -6.71
N GLU A 6 -1.89 -16.48 -7.29
CA GLU A 6 -0.92 -17.32 -6.56
C GLU A 6 0.17 -16.47 -5.89
N GLN A 7 0.68 -15.45 -6.60
CA GLN A 7 1.66 -14.52 -6.05
C GLN A 7 1.07 -13.71 -4.89
N SER A 8 -0.18 -13.26 -5.04
CA SER A 8 -0.90 -12.51 -4.00
C SER A 8 -1.10 -13.38 -2.76
N TYR A 9 -1.52 -14.63 -2.94
CA TYR A 9 -1.70 -15.58 -1.85
C TYR A 9 -0.40 -15.82 -1.06
N VAL A 10 0.72 -16.06 -1.75
CA VAL A 10 2.03 -16.26 -1.10
C VAL A 10 2.44 -15.02 -0.31
N LEU A 11 2.21 -13.83 -0.86
CA LEU A 11 2.53 -12.59 -0.19
C LEU A 11 1.66 -12.37 1.06
N GLU A 12 0.37 -12.66 0.99
CA GLU A 12 -0.56 -12.56 2.12
C GLU A 12 -0.19 -13.53 3.25
N GLU A 13 0.13 -14.79 2.93
CA GLU A 13 0.61 -15.78 3.90
C GLU A 13 1.91 -15.33 4.58
N TYR A 14 2.86 -14.80 3.81
CA TYR A 14 4.09 -14.22 4.36
C TYR A 14 3.78 -13.06 5.33
N CYS A 15 2.94 -12.11 4.90
CA CYS A 15 2.58 -10.96 5.73
C CYS A 15 1.90 -11.38 7.03
N SER A 16 0.99 -12.36 6.96
CA SER A 16 0.31 -12.93 8.13
C SER A 16 1.31 -13.58 9.09
N ARG A 17 2.25 -14.39 8.56
CA ARG A 17 3.25 -15.11 9.37
C ARG A 17 4.23 -14.20 10.09
N TYR A 18 4.62 -13.09 9.47
CA TYR A 18 5.64 -12.18 10.00
C TYR A 18 5.08 -10.85 10.53
N GLY A 19 3.75 -10.72 10.62
CA GLY A 19 3.11 -9.52 11.16
C GLY A 19 3.33 -8.27 10.31
N VAL A 20 3.55 -8.42 9.01
CA VAL A 20 3.75 -7.28 8.10
C VAL A 20 2.41 -6.58 7.88
N ARG A 21 2.35 -5.32 8.27
CA ARG A 21 1.14 -4.50 8.17
C ARG A 21 0.84 -4.15 6.71
N GLY A 22 -0.42 -4.33 6.31
CA GLY A 22 -0.85 -4.08 4.93
C GLY A 22 -0.62 -2.64 4.49
N CYS A 23 -0.95 -1.65 5.33
CA CYS A 23 -0.78 -0.23 4.99
C CYS A 23 0.70 0.10 4.79
N LEU A 24 1.55 -0.28 5.74
CA LEU A 24 2.99 -0.10 5.62
C LEU A 24 3.55 -0.71 4.32
N ARG A 25 3.14 -1.95 3.97
CA ARG A 25 3.53 -2.59 2.71
C ARG A 25 3.11 -1.77 1.48
N HIS A 26 1.87 -1.29 1.45
CA HIS A 26 1.38 -0.46 0.34
C HIS A 26 2.10 0.90 0.26
N LEU A 27 2.53 1.50 1.38
CA LEU A 27 3.32 2.73 1.37
C LEU A 27 4.70 2.53 0.74
N TYR A 28 5.43 1.48 1.13
CA TYR A 28 6.70 1.14 0.46
C TYR A 28 6.49 0.84 -1.02
N TYR A 29 5.43 0.09 -1.34
CA TYR A 29 5.12 -0.23 -2.73
C TYR A 29 4.79 1.01 -3.56
N LEU A 30 4.04 1.96 -3.02
CA LEU A 30 3.76 3.24 -3.67
C LEU A 30 5.05 4.02 -3.94
N ASN A 31 5.94 4.11 -2.96
CA ASN A 31 7.22 4.79 -3.13
C ASN A 31 8.03 4.16 -4.27
N ASP A 32 8.17 2.84 -4.25
CA ASP A 32 8.85 2.10 -5.32
C ASP A 32 8.21 2.31 -6.70
N LEU A 33 6.88 2.41 -6.78
CA LEU A 33 6.14 2.63 -8.01
C LEU A 33 6.32 4.05 -8.55
N LEU A 34 6.41 5.06 -7.67
CA LEU A 34 6.60 6.46 -8.02
C LEU A 34 8.00 6.73 -8.58
N ASP A 35 9.01 5.95 -8.19
CA ASP A 35 10.37 6.05 -8.71
C ASP A 35 10.55 5.39 -10.10
N ARG A 36 9.66 4.46 -10.48
CA ARG A 36 9.80 3.70 -11.75
C ARG A 36 9.69 4.54 -13.02
N PRO A 37 8.81 5.55 -13.11
CA PRO A 37 8.77 6.46 -14.26
C PRO A 37 10.10 7.17 -14.54
N GLU A 38 10.84 7.57 -13.50
CA GLU A 38 12.15 8.22 -13.66
C GLU A 38 13.19 7.27 -14.28
N GLN A 39 12.98 5.96 -14.12
CA GLN A 39 13.81 4.91 -14.69
C GLN A 39 13.33 4.48 -16.10
N GLY A 40 12.33 5.16 -16.66
CA GLY A 40 11.79 4.87 -17.99
C GLY A 40 10.77 3.72 -18.05
N PHE A 41 10.27 3.25 -16.91
CA PHE A 41 9.22 2.22 -16.87
C PHE A 41 7.83 2.85 -16.88
N MET A 42 6.93 2.25 -17.67
CA MET A 42 5.52 2.58 -17.62
C MET A 42 4.83 1.78 -16.50
N ILE A 43 4.20 2.50 -15.58
CA ILE A 43 3.39 1.91 -14.51
C ILE A 43 1.92 1.96 -14.87
N ASP A 44 1.20 0.88 -14.59
CA ASP A 44 -0.25 0.85 -14.68
C ASP A 44 -0.84 1.85 -13.67
N PRO A 45 -1.53 2.91 -14.12
CA PRO A 45 -2.11 3.91 -13.22
C PRO A 45 -3.15 3.31 -12.25
N GLN A 46 -3.83 2.23 -12.63
CA GLN A 46 -4.81 1.58 -11.76
C GLN A 46 -4.15 0.90 -10.56
N LEU A 47 -2.95 0.34 -10.75
CA LEU A 47 -2.17 -0.30 -9.69
C LEU A 47 -1.69 0.72 -8.64
N LEU A 48 -1.22 1.88 -9.13
CA LEU A 48 -0.83 3.00 -8.28
C LEU A 48 -2.05 3.53 -7.50
N HIS A 49 -3.17 3.77 -8.20
CA HIS A 49 -4.40 4.27 -7.60
C HIS A 49 -4.96 3.31 -6.54
N TYR A 50 -4.97 2.01 -6.82
CA TYR A 50 -5.43 0.98 -5.87
C TYR A 50 -4.65 1.05 -4.55
N SER A 51 -3.32 1.10 -4.63
CA SER A 51 -2.47 1.18 -3.43
C SER A 51 -2.67 2.50 -2.69
N TYR A 52 -2.83 3.60 -3.41
CA TYR A 52 -3.08 4.92 -2.82
C TYR A 52 -4.41 4.98 -2.06
N VAL A 53 -5.50 4.48 -2.65
CA VAL A 53 -6.81 4.42 -2.01
C VAL A 53 -6.77 3.53 -0.76
N PHE A 54 -6.09 2.37 -0.84
CA PHE A 54 -5.90 1.49 0.30
C PHE A 54 -5.26 2.22 1.49
N CYS A 55 -4.14 2.92 1.24
CA CYS A 55 -3.47 3.72 2.28
C CYS A 55 -4.36 4.87 2.79
N THR A 56 -5.00 5.61 1.89
CA THR A 56 -5.88 6.73 2.26
C THR A 56 -7.01 6.29 3.19
N SER A 57 -7.69 5.19 2.85
CA SER A 57 -8.76 4.63 3.68
C SER A 57 -8.25 4.17 5.06
N HIS A 58 -7.02 3.65 5.13
CA HIS A 58 -6.41 3.24 6.40
C HIS A 58 -6.03 4.44 7.27
N VAL A 59 -5.40 5.47 6.70
CA VAL A 59 -4.97 6.67 7.42
C VAL A 59 -6.16 7.53 7.87
N SER A 60 -7.18 7.64 7.03
CA SER A 60 -8.36 8.47 7.31
C SER A 60 -9.37 7.80 8.24
N GLY A 61 -9.19 6.52 8.59
CA GLY A 61 -10.15 5.75 9.39
C GLY A 61 -11.50 5.50 8.69
N ASN A 62 -11.61 5.78 7.39
CA ASN A 62 -12.86 5.70 6.61
C ASN A 62 -13.07 4.28 6.04
N ARG A 63 -13.03 3.27 6.92
CA ARG A 63 -13.33 1.89 6.51
C ARG A 63 -14.86 1.66 6.62
N PRO A 64 -15.54 1.18 5.56
CA PRO A 64 -17.00 0.99 5.57
C PRO A 64 -17.49 -0.09 6.55
N ASP A 65 -16.57 -0.88 7.13
CA ASP A 65 -16.86 -2.03 7.98
C ASP A 65 -16.84 -1.71 9.49
N ASN A 66 -16.83 -0.44 9.89
CA ASN A 66 -16.85 0.02 11.31
C ASN A 66 -15.72 -0.51 12.23
N ASN A 67 -14.79 -1.30 11.71
CA ASN A 67 -13.65 -1.80 12.46
C ASN A 67 -12.65 -0.68 12.74
N VAL A 68 -12.22 -0.57 14.00
CA VAL A 68 -11.17 0.37 14.43
C VAL A 68 -9.88 0.02 13.69
N SER A 69 -9.47 0.90 12.77
CA SER A 69 -8.16 0.81 12.15
C SER A 69 -7.14 1.43 13.10
N THR A 70 -6.16 0.65 13.51
CA THR A 70 -5.01 1.17 14.24
C THR A 70 -3.99 1.66 13.22
N ILE A 71 -3.59 2.92 13.33
CA ILE A 71 -2.54 3.51 12.50
C ILE A 71 -1.31 3.80 13.36
N THR A 72 -0.13 3.46 12.83
CA THR A 72 1.15 3.84 13.45
C THR A 72 1.58 5.24 13.01
N ILE A 73 2.42 5.89 13.81
CA ILE A 73 3.01 7.20 13.46
C ILE A 73 3.81 7.07 12.15
N GLU A 74 4.58 6.00 12.00
CA GLU A 74 5.35 5.73 10.78
C GLU A 74 4.47 5.66 9.52
N GLU A 75 3.34 4.94 9.58
CA GLU A 75 2.41 4.83 8.44
C GLU A 75 1.81 6.19 8.06
N ARG A 76 1.48 7.02 9.04
CA ARG A 76 0.93 8.36 8.81
C ARG A 76 1.96 9.30 8.20
N ASP A 77 3.17 9.30 8.74
CA ASP A 77 4.22 10.23 8.33
C ASP A 77 4.69 9.89 6.90
N ARG A 78 4.93 8.60 6.59
CA ARG A 78 5.23 8.15 5.21
C ARG A 78 4.12 8.46 4.21
N PHE A 79 2.85 8.32 4.61
CA PHE A 79 1.75 8.66 3.72
C PHE A 79 1.70 10.17 3.43
N SER A 80 2.12 11.00 4.40
CA SER A 80 2.21 12.44 4.20
C SER A 80 3.34 12.78 3.22
N GLU A 81 4.50 12.13 3.34
CA GLU A 81 5.62 12.27 2.39
C GLU A 81 5.22 11.89 0.96
N ILE A 82 4.46 10.81 0.76
CA ILE A 82 4.00 10.38 -0.58
C ILE A 82 2.97 11.36 -1.20
N LYS A 83 2.30 12.16 -0.37
CA LYS A 83 1.25 13.09 -0.82
C LYS A 83 1.83 14.45 -1.24
N GLU A 84 3.00 14.82 -0.71
CA GLU A 84 3.72 16.06 -1.05
C GLU A 84 4.40 15.96 -2.43
#